data_AF-A0A257PUC1-F1
#
_entry.id   AF-A0A257PUC1-F1
#
_cell.length_a   1.000
_cell.length_b   1.000
_cell.length_c   1.000
_cell.angle_alpha   90.00
_cell.angle_beta   90.00
_cell.angle_gamma   90.00
#
_symmetry.space_group_name_H-M   'P 1'
#
loop_
_entity.id
_entity.type
_entity.pdbx_description
1 polymer ?
#
loop_
_entity_poly.entity_id
_entity_poly.type
_entity_poly.pdbx_seq_one_letter_code
_entity_poly.pdbx_strand_id
1 'polypeptide(L)'
;MIDRAIHALSARATLGLSPAALGLAFADWAMHMAASPGKQASLAAQALQMQGQWLRYAAALGAHALRVDRTPCPDCVTPPATDRRFAAPQWQQFPFNLTAQRFLLREQLVDAAAHGVRGVSPHHEQVVAFMARQWMDMLSPSNFFWTNPEVLERTLTSGGANLAQGLRN
;
A
#
# COMPACT_ATOMS: atom_id res chain seq x y z
N MET A 1 0.58 -40.24 5.57
CA MET A 1 1.40 -39.77 4.43
C MET A 1 0.65 -38.76 3.56
N ILE A 2 -0.67 -38.92 3.37
CA ILE A 2 -1.52 -37.98 2.62
C ILE A 2 -1.56 -36.56 3.24
N ASP A 3 -1.69 -36.44 4.57
CA ASP A 3 -1.72 -35.12 5.25
C ASP A 3 -0.46 -34.29 5.02
N ARG A 4 0.73 -34.91 5.07
CA ARG A 4 1.99 -34.19 4.81
C ARG A 4 2.09 -33.71 3.36
N ALA A 5 1.58 -34.49 2.41
CA ALA A 5 1.55 -34.10 1.01
C ALA A 5 0.57 -32.94 0.77
N ILE A 6 -0.60 -32.96 1.40
CA ILE A 6 -1.59 -31.88 1.35
C ILE A 6 -1.04 -30.61 2.02
N HIS A 7 -0.36 -30.72 3.16
CA HIS A 7 0.32 -29.59 3.82
C HIS A 7 1.49 -29.04 2.99
N ALA A 8 2.25 -29.89 2.30
CA ALA A 8 3.34 -29.46 1.42
C ALA A 8 2.83 -28.78 0.14
N LEU A 9 1.71 -29.25 -0.42
CA LEU A 9 1.05 -28.64 -1.57
C LEU A 9 0.41 -27.30 -1.21
N SER A 10 -0.23 -27.21 -0.04
CA SER A 10 -0.79 -25.96 0.46
C SER A 10 0.28 -24.95 0.86
N ALA A 11 1.40 -25.38 1.44
CA ALA A 11 2.56 -24.52 1.68
C ALA A 11 3.21 -24.01 0.38
N ARG A 12 3.23 -24.81 -0.69
CA ARG A 12 3.69 -24.36 -2.02
C ARG A 12 2.75 -23.33 -2.65
N ALA A 13 1.44 -23.43 -2.42
CA ALA A 13 0.45 -22.47 -2.92
C ALA A 13 0.53 -21.09 -2.24
N THR A 14 1.14 -21.01 -1.05
CA THR A 14 1.23 -19.80 -0.21
C THR A 14 2.66 -19.35 0.06
N LEU A 15 3.63 -19.75 -0.78
CA LEU A 15 5.04 -19.37 -0.65
C LEU A 15 5.71 -19.79 0.68
N GLY A 16 5.21 -20.84 1.34
CA GLY A 16 5.78 -21.44 2.55
C GLY A 16 4.96 -21.26 3.83
N LEU A 17 3.85 -20.50 3.80
CA LEU A 17 3.01 -20.21 4.97
C LEU A 17 1.75 -21.08 5.00
N SER A 18 1.55 -21.92 6.00
CA SER A 18 0.32 -22.74 6.10
C SER A 18 -0.96 -21.87 5.98
N PRO A 19 -1.89 -22.15 5.04
CA PRO A 19 -3.15 -21.39 4.94
C PRO A 19 -3.95 -21.37 6.24
N ALA A 20 -3.90 -22.47 6.99
CA ALA A 20 -4.53 -22.54 8.31
C ALA A 20 -3.85 -21.61 9.32
N ALA A 21 -2.51 -21.51 9.31
CA ALA A 21 -1.79 -20.58 10.18
C ALA A 21 -2.08 -19.11 9.84
N LEU A 22 -2.17 -18.78 8.55
CA LEU A 22 -2.62 -17.46 8.09
C LEU A 22 -4.04 -17.17 8.57
N GLY A 23 -4.96 -18.12 8.38
CA GLY A 23 -6.35 -17.98 8.82
C GLY A 23 -6.47 -17.77 10.33
N LEU A 24 -5.70 -18.52 11.13
CA LEU A 24 -5.67 -18.38 12.59
C LEU A 24 -5.10 -17.02 13.03
N ALA A 25 -4.00 -16.57 12.41
CA ALA A 25 -3.43 -15.26 12.71
C ALA A 25 -4.41 -14.12 12.39
N PHE A 26 -5.06 -14.19 11.24
CA PHE A 26 -6.10 -13.22 10.86
C PHE A 26 -7.32 -13.27 11.78
N ALA A 27 -7.79 -14.45 12.15
CA ALA A 27 -8.92 -14.59 13.07
C ALA A 27 -8.61 -14.01 14.45
N ASP A 28 -7.43 -14.32 15.01
CA ASP A 28 -6.95 -13.78 16.28
C ASP A 28 -6.89 -12.25 16.25
N TRP A 29 -6.27 -11.68 15.20
CA TRP A 29 -6.22 -10.24 15.01
C TRP A 29 -7.62 -9.62 14.87
N ALA A 30 -8.50 -10.22 14.06
CA ALA A 30 -9.83 -9.67 13.80
C ALA A 30 -10.71 -9.66 15.05
N MET A 31 -10.69 -10.74 15.84
CA MET A 31 -11.44 -10.83 17.09
C MET A 31 -10.98 -9.77 18.10
N HIS A 32 -9.66 -9.62 18.29
CA HIS A 32 -9.11 -8.62 19.21
C HIS A 32 -9.30 -7.19 18.71
N MET A 33 -9.18 -6.94 17.41
CA MET A 33 -9.50 -5.65 16.80
C MET A 33 -10.96 -5.29 17.03
N ALA A 34 -11.89 -6.24 16.81
CA ALA A 34 -13.32 -6.04 17.04
C ALA A 34 -13.65 -5.74 18.51
N ALA A 35 -12.93 -6.37 19.45
CA ALA A 35 -13.06 -6.14 20.88
C ALA A 35 -12.30 -4.91 21.41
N SER A 36 -11.65 -4.12 20.53
CA SER A 36 -10.78 -2.99 20.91
C SER A 36 -11.35 -1.63 20.46
N PRO A 37 -12.41 -1.09 21.09
CA PRO A 37 -13.04 0.17 20.67
C PRO A 37 -12.08 1.37 20.72
N GLY A 38 -11.13 1.41 21.67
CA GLY A 38 -10.11 2.46 21.72
C GLY A 38 -9.17 2.44 20.52
N LYS A 39 -8.75 1.25 20.07
CA LYS A 39 -7.94 1.09 18.85
C LYS A 39 -8.73 1.53 17.62
N GLN A 40 -9.98 1.09 17.50
CA GLN A 40 -10.87 1.49 16.41
C GLN A 40 -11.06 3.01 16.34
N ALA A 41 -11.32 3.67 17.48
CA ALA A 41 -11.45 5.12 17.55
C ALA A 41 -10.16 5.84 17.15
N SER A 42 -9.00 5.33 17.61
CA SER A 42 -7.70 5.89 17.22
C SER A 42 -7.41 5.76 15.72
N LEU A 43 -7.78 4.64 15.10
CA LEU A 43 -7.63 4.42 13.66
C LEU A 43 -8.59 5.30 12.87
N ALA A 44 -9.83 5.47 13.33
CA ALA A 44 -10.79 6.37 12.71
C ALA A 44 -10.34 7.84 12.77
N ALA A 45 -9.83 8.28 13.91
CA ALA A 45 -9.28 9.63 14.06
C ALA A 45 -8.06 9.86 13.13
N GLN A 46 -7.13 8.89 13.06
CA GLN A 46 -6.00 8.94 12.14
C GLN A 46 -6.48 8.99 10.67
N ALA A 47 -7.44 8.14 10.29
CA ALA A 47 -7.99 8.15 8.94
C ALA A 47 -8.62 9.49 8.56
N LEU A 48 -9.33 10.16 9.47
CA LEU A 48 -9.89 11.49 9.25
C LEU A 48 -8.80 12.55 9.10
N GLN A 49 -7.75 12.51 9.93
CA GLN A 49 -6.60 13.42 9.81
C GLN A 49 -5.91 13.27 8.47
N MET A 50 -5.64 12.03 8.05
CA MET A 50 -5.02 11.70 6.76
C MET A 50 -5.89 12.09 5.58
N GLN A 51 -7.22 11.91 5.69
CA GLN A 51 -8.16 12.37 4.68
C GLN A 51 -8.12 13.90 4.53
N GLY A 52 -8.05 14.63 5.65
CA GLY A 52 -7.88 16.08 5.64
C GLY A 52 -6.55 16.52 5.02
N GLN A 53 -5.44 15.83 5.35
CA GLN A 53 -4.12 16.06 4.75
C GLN A 53 -4.15 15.87 3.23
N TRP A 54 -4.74 14.77 2.75
CA TRP A 54 -4.86 14.52 1.32
C TRP A 54 -5.72 15.58 0.61
N LEU A 55 -6.81 16.04 1.23
CA LEU A 55 -7.65 17.11 0.65
C LEU A 55 -6.90 18.44 0.55
N ARG A 56 -6.11 18.81 1.56
CA ARG A 56 -5.25 20.00 1.50
C ARG A 56 -4.19 19.88 0.42
N TYR A 57 -3.56 18.71 0.29
CA TYR A 57 -2.62 18.42 -0.79
C TYR A 57 -3.28 18.58 -2.17
N ALA A 58 -4.46 18.01 -2.38
CA ALA A 58 -5.18 18.11 -3.64
C ALA A 58 -5.61 19.55 -3.97
N ALA A 59 -6.08 20.30 -2.97
CA ALA A 59 -6.42 21.71 -3.14
C ALA A 59 -5.18 22.57 -3.47
N ALA A 60 -4.04 22.28 -2.83
CA ALA A 60 -2.79 22.96 -3.10
C ALA A 60 -2.32 22.75 -4.55
N LEU A 61 -2.44 21.54 -5.11
CA LEU A 61 -2.13 21.29 -6.52
C LEU A 61 -2.97 22.11 -7.48
N GLY A 62 -4.28 22.23 -7.22
CA GLY A 62 -5.16 23.08 -8.02
C GLY A 62 -4.78 24.56 -7.95
N ALA A 63 -4.35 25.02 -6.78
CA ALA A 63 -3.86 26.39 -6.58
C ALA A 63 -2.45 26.64 -7.12
N HIS A 64 -1.59 25.61 -7.18
CA HIS A 64 -0.22 25.70 -7.68
C HIS A 64 -0.12 25.98 -9.17
N ALA A 65 -1.15 25.66 -9.97
CA ALA A 65 -1.25 26.13 -11.36
C ALA A 65 -1.26 27.67 -11.48
N LEU A 66 -1.52 28.39 -10.37
CA LEU A 66 -1.61 29.85 -10.29
C LEU A 66 -0.43 30.47 -9.52
N ARG A 67 0.53 29.68 -9.03
CA ARG A 67 1.63 30.16 -8.17
C ARG A 67 2.99 30.10 -8.86
N VAL A 68 3.76 31.17 -8.73
CA VAL A 68 5.12 31.33 -9.29
C VAL A 68 6.19 30.76 -8.33
N ASP A 69 5.86 30.58 -7.05
CA ASP A 69 6.79 30.10 -6.03
C ASP A 69 6.80 28.57 -5.90
N ARG A 70 8.00 27.98 -5.99
CA ARG A 70 8.25 26.53 -5.78
C ARG A 70 8.32 26.17 -4.30
N THR A 71 7.36 26.65 -3.51
CA THR A 71 7.35 26.43 -2.07
C THR A 71 7.21 24.93 -1.78
N PRO A 72 8.06 24.34 -0.90
CA PRO A 72 7.97 22.92 -0.55
C PRO A 72 6.56 22.60 -0.07
N CYS A 73 5.99 21.52 -0.58
CA CYS A 73 4.64 21.06 -0.25
C CYS A 73 4.57 20.64 1.23
N PRO A 74 3.93 21.43 2.11
CA PRO A 74 3.97 21.20 3.55
C PRO A 74 3.11 20.01 3.98
N ASP A 75 2.09 19.65 3.18
CA ASP A 75 1.19 18.53 3.44
C ASP A 75 1.59 17.23 2.70
N CYS A 76 2.72 17.22 1.99
CA CYS A 76 3.18 16.05 1.26
C CYS A 76 3.68 14.95 2.20
N VAL A 77 3.15 13.74 2.02
CA VAL A 77 3.72 12.53 2.59
C VAL A 77 4.99 12.19 1.86
N THR A 78 6.10 12.19 2.59
CA THR A 78 7.37 11.71 2.08
C THR A 78 7.47 10.22 2.41
N PRO A 79 7.58 9.33 1.40
CA PRO A 79 7.80 7.92 1.66
C PRO A 79 9.17 7.71 2.36
N PRO A 80 9.37 6.58 3.07
CA PRO A 80 10.69 6.20 3.55
C PRO A 80 11.70 6.20 2.39
N ALA A 81 12.96 6.59 2.64
CA ALA A 81 13.99 6.66 1.60
C ALA A 81 14.26 5.33 0.87
N THR A 82 13.85 4.22 1.46
CA THR A 82 13.94 2.87 0.89
C THR A 82 12.83 2.57 -0.11
N ASP A 83 11.69 3.26 -0.05
CA ASP A 83 10.60 3.10 -0.99
C ASP A 83 10.84 3.93 -2.25
N ARG A 84 11.16 3.23 -3.34
CA ARG A 84 11.47 3.84 -4.64
C ARG A 84 10.28 3.84 -5.60
N ARG A 85 9.11 3.30 -5.21
CA ARG A 85 7.97 3.06 -6.11
C ARG A 85 7.44 4.35 -6.76
N PHE A 86 7.57 5.49 -6.07
CA PHE A 86 7.10 6.80 -6.53
C PHE A 86 8.23 7.82 -6.74
N ALA A 87 9.46 7.34 -6.94
CA ALA A 87 10.64 8.20 -7.04
C ALA A 87 10.79 8.90 -8.40
N ALA A 88 10.22 8.33 -9.47
CA ALA A 88 10.35 8.88 -10.81
C ALA A 88 9.60 10.22 -10.96
N PRO A 89 10.13 11.21 -11.70
CA PRO A 89 9.52 12.55 -11.80
C PRO A 89 8.07 12.56 -12.27
N GLN A 90 7.67 11.58 -13.07
CA GLN A 90 6.33 11.43 -13.61
C GLN A 90 5.29 11.23 -12.50
N TRP A 91 5.67 10.65 -11.37
CA TRP A 91 4.81 10.52 -10.18
C TRP A 91 4.51 11.85 -9.50
N GLN A 92 5.24 12.92 -9.81
CA GLN A 92 4.96 14.27 -9.29
C GLN A 92 3.94 15.04 -10.14
N GLN A 93 3.52 14.46 -11.27
CA GLN A 93 2.60 15.09 -12.21
C GLN A 93 1.15 14.68 -11.93
N PHE A 94 0.22 15.60 -12.19
CA PHE A 94 -1.22 15.29 -12.12
C PHE A 94 -1.60 14.30 -13.24
N PRO A 95 -2.45 13.28 -12.98
CA PRO A 95 -3.12 12.96 -11.71
C PRO A 95 -2.36 11.97 -10.82
N PHE A 96 -1.19 11.49 -11.24
CA PHE A 96 -0.45 10.40 -10.58
C PHE A 96 0.03 10.77 -9.18
N ASN A 97 0.37 12.04 -8.98
CA ASN A 97 0.78 12.59 -7.68
C ASN A 97 -0.31 12.45 -6.59
N LEU A 98 -1.58 12.68 -6.93
CA LEU A 98 -2.71 12.46 -6.01
C LEU A 98 -2.84 10.99 -5.62
N THR A 99 -2.68 10.10 -6.59
CA THR A 99 -2.75 8.64 -6.39
C THR A 99 -1.62 8.15 -5.50
N ALA A 100 -0.38 8.56 -5.78
CA ALA A 100 0.79 8.21 -4.97
C ALA A 100 0.63 8.69 -3.52
N GLN A 101 0.28 9.96 -3.31
CA GLN A 101 0.06 10.51 -1.96
C GLN A 101 -1.06 9.78 -1.20
N ARG A 102 -2.18 9.46 -1.88
CA ARG A 102 -3.26 8.69 -1.25
C ARG A 102 -2.83 7.30 -0.85
N PHE A 103 -2.05 6.64 -1.70
CA PHE A 103 -1.58 5.29 -1.45
C PHE A 103 -0.62 5.24 -0.26
N LEU A 104 0.35 6.17 -0.17
CA LEU A 104 1.27 6.27 0.97
C LEU A 104 0.55 6.49 2.30
N LEU A 105 -0.49 7.34 2.32
CA LEU A 105 -1.34 7.50 3.50
C LEU A 105 -2.07 6.20 3.86
N ARG A 106 -2.58 5.48 2.86
CA ARG A 106 -3.26 4.20 3.12
C ARG A 106 -2.31 3.15 3.69
N GLU A 107 -1.07 3.08 3.21
CA GLU A 107 -0.06 2.15 3.74
C GLU A 107 0.21 2.40 5.22
N GLN A 108 0.39 3.66 5.61
CA GLN A 108 0.59 4.04 7.02
C GLN A 108 -0.62 3.64 7.89
N LEU A 109 -1.85 3.86 7.39
CA LEU A 109 -3.06 3.48 8.13
C LEU A 109 -3.21 1.96 8.27
N VAL A 110 -2.89 1.21 7.22
CA VAL A 110 -2.91 -0.25 7.22
C VAL A 110 -1.84 -0.82 8.17
N ASP A 111 -0.64 -0.26 8.16
CA ASP A 111 0.43 -0.63 9.09
C ASP A 111 0.02 -0.36 10.56
N ALA A 112 -0.58 0.81 10.81
CA ALA A 112 -1.12 1.15 12.13
C ALA A 112 -2.26 0.20 12.57
N ALA A 113 -3.07 -0.31 11.64
CA ALA A 113 -4.12 -1.28 11.93
C ALA A 113 -3.58 -2.69 12.19
N ALA A 114 -2.47 -3.06 11.55
CA ALA A 114 -1.84 -4.36 11.73
C ALA A 114 -1.14 -4.49 13.09
N HIS A 115 -0.62 -3.40 13.66
CA HIS A 115 0.18 -3.41 14.89
C HIS A 115 -0.54 -2.88 16.14
N GLY A 116 -0.08 -3.30 17.32
CA GLY A 116 -0.50 -2.73 18.59
C GLY A 116 -1.97 -2.99 18.93
N VAL A 117 -2.48 -4.16 18.53
CA VAL A 117 -3.84 -4.60 18.86
C VAL A 117 -3.77 -5.42 20.14
N ARG A 118 -4.41 -4.93 21.21
CA ARG A 118 -4.30 -5.55 22.53
C ARG A 118 -4.88 -6.97 22.51
N GLY A 119 -4.10 -7.93 23.01
CA GLY A 119 -4.49 -9.33 23.16
C GLY A 119 -4.12 -10.24 21.99
N VAL A 120 -3.76 -9.66 20.83
CA VAL A 120 -3.21 -10.43 19.71
C VAL A 120 -1.86 -11.01 20.09
N SER A 121 -1.59 -12.27 19.70
CA SER A 121 -0.29 -12.86 19.97
C SER A 121 0.83 -12.14 19.18
N PRO A 122 2.04 -11.97 19.73
CA PRO A 122 3.13 -11.31 19.00
C PRO A 122 3.46 -11.96 17.66
N HIS A 123 3.34 -13.29 17.57
CA HIS A 123 3.55 -14.01 16.31
C HIS A 123 2.44 -13.71 15.29
N HIS A 124 1.17 -13.72 15.70
CA HIS A 124 0.06 -13.40 14.80
C HIS A 124 0.10 -11.94 14.34
N GLU A 125 0.48 -11.00 15.20
CA GLU A 125 0.69 -9.60 14.81
C GLU A 125 1.74 -9.48 13.70
N GLN A 126 2.89 -10.16 13.84
CA GLN A 126 3.94 -10.17 12.81
C GLN A 126 3.45 -10.77 11.49
N VAL A 127 2.68 -11.85 11.54
CA VAL A 127 2.09 -12.49 10.36
C VAL A 127 1.12 -11.55 9.66
N VAL A 128 0.20 -10.92 10.40
CA VAL A 128 -0.77 -9.97 9.83
C VAL A 128 -0.06 -8.74 9.26
N ALA A 129 0.92 -8.18 9.96
CA ALA A 129 1.71 -7.06 9.47
C ALA A 129 2.49 -7.39 8.20
N PHE A 130 3.09 -8.58 8.14
CA PHE A 130 3.75 -9.06 6.93
C PHE A 130 2.76 -9.17 5.77
N MET A 131 1.63 -9.84 5.98
CA MET A 131 0.62 -10.00 4.93
C MET A 131 0.02 -8.67 4.47
N ALA A 132 -0.22 -7.74 5.40
CA ALA A 132 -0.69 -6.41 5.09
C ALA A 132 0.28 -5.65 4.19
N ARG A 133 1.60 -5.72 4.47
CA ARG A 133 2.63 -5.15 3.58
C ARG A 133 2.62 -5.83 2.20
N GLN A 134 2.58 -7.16 2.15
CA GLN A 134 2.53 -7.89 0.87
C GLN A 134 1.29 -7.51 0.03
N TRP A 135 0.14 -7.34 0.67
CA TRP A 135 -1.07 -6.89 -0.02
C TRP A 135 -0.97 -5.45 -0.50
N MET A 136 -0.43 -4.54 0.32
CA MET A 136 -0.20 -3.16 -0.12
C MET A 136 0.79 -3.11 -1.28
N ASP A 137 1.89 -3.86 -1.22
CA ASP A 137 2.86 -3.96 -2.31
C ASP A 137 2.21 -4.49 -3.58
N MET A 138 1.40 -5.55 -3.51
CA MET A 138 0.69 -6.11 -4.65
C MET A 138 -0.31 -5.13 -5.26
N LEU A 139 -1.04 -4.40 -4.42
CA LEU A 139 -2.08 -3.44 -4.82
C LEU A 139 -1.52 -2.05 -5.16
N SER A 140 -0.19 -1.87 -5.15
CA SER A 140 0.43 -0.60 -5.47
C SER A 140 0.07 -0.14 -6.89
N PRO A 141 -0.26 1.17 -7.09
CA PRO A 141 -0.49 1.76 -8.41
C PRO A 141 0.67 1.56 -9.39
N SER A 142 1.90 1.36 -8.89
CA SER A 142 3.07 1.08 -9.72
C SER A 142 2.99 -0.26 -10.47
N ASN A 143 2.13 -1.18 -10.02
CA ASN A 143 2.04 -2.53 -10.60
C ASN A 143 1.06 -2.63 -11.77
N PHE A 144 0.25 -1.61 -12.02
CA PHE A 144 -0.76 -1.65 -13.07
C PHE A 144 -0.42 -0.68 -14.20
N PHE A 145 -0.50 -1.17 -15.44
CA PHE A 145 -0.21 -0.41 -16.64
C PHE A 145 -0.90 0.96 -16.69
N TRP A 146 -2.21 1.00 -16.44
CA TRP A 146 -3.02 2.21 -16.60
C TRP A 146 -2.86 3.22 -15.45
N THR A 147 -2.21 2.85 -14.35
CA THR A 147 -1.92 3.76 -13.23
C THR A 147 -0.44 4.08 -13.07
N ASN A 148 0.44 3.45 -13.87
CA ASN A 148 1.88 3.66 -13.81
C ASN A 148 2.32 4.66 -14.89
N PRO A 149 2.72 5.90 -14.51
CA PRO A 149 3.08 6.93 -15.49
C PRO A 149 4.38 6.63 -16.24
N GLU A 150 5.32 5.90 -15.64
CA GLU A 150 6.57 5.51 -16.29
C GLU A 150 6.30 4.53 -17.43
N VAL A 151 5.39 3.58 -17.20
CA VAL A 151 5.00 2.61 -18.24
C VAL A 151 4.21 3.32 -19.34
N LEU A 152 3.28 4.22 -18.99
CA LEU A 152 2.51 4.99 -19.97
C LEU A 152 3.43 5.84 -20.86
N GLU A 153 4.36 6.59 -20.26
CA GLU A 153 5.33 7.40 -21.01
C GLU A 153 6.23 6.53 -21.90
N ARG A 154 6.72 5.40 -21.38
CA ARG A 154 7.54 4.47 -22.17
C ARG A 154 6.76 3.85 -23.32
N THR A 155 5.48 3.55 -23.12
CA THR A 155 4.59 3.05 -24.18
C THR A 155 4.40 4.11 -25.27
N LEU A 156 4.16 5.36 -24.91
CA LEU A 156 4.03 6.47 -25.87
C LEU A 156 5.32 6.68 -26.65
N THR A 157 6.46 6.77 -25.97
CA THR A 157 7.77 7.04 -26.59
C THR A 157 8.27 5.88 -27.47
N SER A 158 7.96 4.63 -27.12
CA SER A 158 8.36 3.45 -27.88
C SER A 158 7.33 2.98 -28.92
N GLY A 159 6.20 3.67 -29.07
CA GLY A 159 5.09 3.22 -29.93
C GLY A 159 4.52 1.85 -29.51
N GLY A 160 4.61 1.51 -28.22
CA GLY A 160 4.11 0.24 -27.66
C GLY A 160 5.08 -0.95 -27.71
N ALA A 161 6.32 -0.76 -28.18
CA ALA A 161 7.30 -1.84 -28.26
C ALA A 161 7.67 -2.44 -26.89
N ASN A 162 7.63 -1.65 -25.82
CA ASN A 162 7.87 -2.12 -24.44
C ASN A 162 6.86 -3.19 -24.00
N LEU A 163 5.59 -3.07 -24.39
CA LEU A 163 4.53 -4.03 -24.03
C LEU A 163 4.74 -5.35 -24.76
N ALA A 164 5.08 -5.28 -26.05
CA ALA A 164 5.40 -6.46 -26.85
C ALA A 164 6.63 -7.20 -26.32
N GLN A 165 7.62 -6.49 -25.79
CA GLN A 165 8.78 -7.08 -25.14
C GLN A 165 8.44 -7.69 -23.77
N GLY A 166 7.60 -7.02 -22.97
CA GLY A 166 7.16 -7.53 -21.68
C GLY A 166 6.37 -8.84 -21.78
N LEU A 167 5.53 -9.01 -22.80
CA LEU A 167 4.76 -10.24 -23.05
C LEU A 167 5.63 -11.45 -23.47
N ARG A 168 6.90 -11.22 -23.83
CA ARG A 168 7.84 -12.28 -24.24
C ARG A 168 8.72 -12.78 -23.10
N ASN A 169 8.67 -12.15 -21.92
CA ASN A 169 9.45 -12.49 -20.72
C ASN A 169 8.58 -13.23 -19.70
#